data_AF-A0ABD5VXC4-F1
#
_entry.id   AF-A0ABD5VXC4-F1
#
_cell.length_a   1.000
_cell.length_b   1.000
_cell.length_c   1.000
_cell.angle_alpha   90.00
_cell.angle_beta   90.00
_cell.angle_gamma   90.00
#
_symmetry.space_group_name_H-M   'P 1'
#
loop_
_entity.id
_entity.type
_entity.pdbx_description
1 polymer ?
#
loop_
_entity_poly.entity_id
_entity_poly.type
_entity_poly.pdbx_seq_one_letter_code
_entity_poly.pdbx_strand_id
1 'polypeptide(L)'
;MKKNTTHPPFPSLPHLQVRAWLWDVRYGGEYPPFEFAAANVDAYLEFVALAAEATDPDYGYGKVGTEVDPAKVPTKDQLFGGRISHVFWLNVWSARVVDRLGRERVLSAPAWRVRELATGGVLVVAEDNPTSPTDMWTTGRADVAAHLGLDQ
;
A
#
# COMPACT_ATOMS: atom_id res chain seq x y z
N MET A 1 -19.12 -7.58 -34.31
CA MET A 1 -17.64 -7.60 -34.14
C MET A 1 -17.31 -8.01 -32.71
N LYS A 2 -16.82 -9.23 -32.50
CA LYS A 2 -16.32 -9.71 -31.20
C LYS A 2 -14.84 -9.36 -31.10
N LYS A 3 -14.41 -8.65 -30.06
CA LYS A 3 -12.98 -8.42 -29.80
C LYS A 3 -12.41 -9.67 -29.13
N ASN A 4 -11.55 -10.38 -29.85
CA ASN A 4 -10.62 -11.36 -29.30
C ASN A 4 -9.60 -10.63 -28.43
N THR A 5 -9.57 -10.92 -27.13
CA THR A 5 -8.41 -10.67 -26.28
C THR A 5 -7.93 -12.01 -25.75
N THR A 6 -7.10 -12.68 -26.54
CA THR A 6 -6.28 -13.80 -26.08
C THR A 6 -5.29 -13.29 -25.05
N HIS A 7 -5.52 -13.60 -23.78
CA HIS A 7 -4.49 -13.47 -22.75
C HIS A 7 -3.40 -14.51 -23.05
N PRO A 8 -2.11 -14.13 -23.11
CA PRO A 8 -1.04 -15.10 -23.33
C PRO A 8 -0.98 -16.12 -22.18
N PRO A 9 -0.59 -17.38 -22.45
CA PRO A 9 -0.49 -18.40 -21.43
C PRO A 9 0.65 -18.12 -20.43
N PHE A 10 0.48 -18.64 -19.22
CA PHE A 10 1.28 -18.40 -18.00
C PHE A 10 2.80 -18.75 -17.99
N PRO A 11 3.47 -19.47 -18.92
CA PRO A 11 4.85 -19.90 -18.68
C PRO A 11 5.96 -18.84 -18.88
N SER A 12 5.65 -17.53 -19.02
CA SER A 12 6.66 -16.50 -19.34
C SER A 12 6.90 -15.41 -18.28
N LEU A 13 6.47 -15.58 -17.02
CA LEU A 13 6.67 -14.57 -15.98
C LEU A 13 7.58 -15.06 -14.83
N PRO A 14 8.85 -14.60 -14.73
CA PRO A 14 9.66 -14.79 -13.53
C PRO A 14 9.24 -13.88 -12.35
N HIS A 15 8.19 -13.08 -12.47
CA HIS A 15 7.66 -12.26 -11.38
C HIS A 15 6.12 -12.25 -11.44
N LEU A 16 5.47 -12.95 -10.50
CA LEU A 16 4.01 -12.91 -10.35
C LEU A 16 3.58 -11.50 -9.92
N GLN A 17 2.88 -10.78 -10.79
CA GLN A 17 2.20 -9.53 -10.42
C GLN A 17 0.74 -9.84 -10.10
N VAL A 18 0.39 -9.90 -8.81
CA VAL A 18 -1.01 -10.03 -8.38
C VAL A 18 -1.67 -8.65 -8.41
N ARG A 19 -2.65 -8.46 -9.30
CA ARG A 19 -3.59 -7.32 -9.24
C ARG A 19 -4.97 -7.86 -8.88
N ALA A 20 -5.34 -7.75 -7.61
CA ALA A 20 -6.67 -8.11 -7.14
C ALA A 20 -7.61 -6.90 -7.23
N TRP A 21 -8.72 -7.07 -7.95
CA TRP A 21 -9.83 -6.13 -7.96
C TRP A 21 -10.97 -6.78 -7.18
N LEU A 22 -11.24 -6.30 -5.97
CA LEU A 22 -12.36 -6.75 -5.15
C LEU A 22 -13.55 -5.83 -5.44
N TRP A 23 -14.52 -6.33 -6.20
CA TRP A 23 -15.77 -5.61 -6.49
C TRP A 23 -16.89 -6.19 -5.63
N ASP A 24 -17.49 -5.39 -4.75
CA ASP A 24 -18.65 -5.83 -4.00
C ASP A 24 -19.92 -5.61 -4.84
N VAL A 25 -20.43 -6.70 -5.42
CA VAL A 25 -21.65 -6.70 -6.24
C VAL A 25 -22.92 -6.59 -5.38
N ARG A 26 -22.81 -6.72 -4.05
CA ARG A 26 -23.98 -6.79 -3.15
C ARG A 26 -24.77 -5.48 -3.06
N TYR A 27 -24.16 -4.36 -3.44
CA TYR A 27 -24.68 -3.04 -3.05
C TYR A 27 -25.37 -2.24 -4.15
N GLY A 28 -25.43 -2.69 -5.40
CA GLY A 28 -26.30 -2.09 -6.43
C GLY A 28 -26.21 -0.57 -6.64
N GLY A 29 -25.17 0.11 -6.15
CA GLY A 29 -25.01 1.57 -6.18
C GLY A 29 -25.22 2.31 -4.85
N GLU A 30 -25.66 1.65 -3.79
CA GLU A 30 -25.76 2.22 -2.43
C GLU A 30 -24.48 1.92 -1.64
N TYR A 31 -23.68 2.93 -1.31
CA TYR A 31 -22.49 2.72 -0.49
C TYR A 31 -22.87 2.21 0.91
N PRO A 32 -22.26 1.12 1.42
CA PRO A 32 -22.57 0.63 2.74
C PRO A 32 -22.23 1.68 3.83
N PRO A 33 -22.92 1.65 4.98
CA PRO A 33 -22.62 2.51 6.12
C PRO A 33 -21.15 2.43 6.57
N PHE A 34 -20.62 3.53 7.12
CA PHE A 34 -19.22 3.69 7.52
C PHE A 34 -18.67 2.56 8.43
N GLU A 35 -19.50 2.00 9.29
CA GLU A 35 -19.15 0.88 10.17
C GLU A 35 -18.70 -0.39 9.42
N PHE A 36 -19.20 -0.62 8.20
CA PHE A 36 -18.72 -1.69 7.33
C PHE A 36 -17.37 -1.35 6.68
N ALA A 37 -17.07 -0.06 6.47
CA ALA A 37 -15.81 0.36 5.86
C ALA A 37 -14.61 0.03 6.75
N ALA A 38 -14.72 0.24 8.07
CA ALA A 38 -13.63 -0.06 9.01
C ALA A 38 -13.30 -1.56 9.07
N ALA A 39 -14.31 -2.43 9.19
CA ALA A 39 -14.11 -3.89 9.17
C ALA A 39 -13.54 -4.39 7.83
N ASN A 40 -13.94 -3.77 6.72
CA ASN A 40 -13.39 -4.06 5.40
C ASN A 40 -11.93 -3.62 5.26
N VAL A 41 -11.55 -2.47 5.86
CA VAL A 41 -10.16 -2.04 5.92
C VAL A 41 -9.33 -3.06 6.70
N ASP A 42 -9.77 -3.52 7.86
CA ASP A 42 -9.06 -4.55 8.64
C ASP A 42 -8.83 -5.84 7.84
N ALA A 43 -9.90 -6.37 7.23
CA ALA A 43 -9.79 -7.57 6.40
C ALA A 43 -8.85 -7.38 5.20
N TYR A 44 -8.89 -6.20 4.58
CA TYR A 44 -7.98 -5.86 3.48
C TYR A 44 -6.52 -5.77 3.94
N LEU A 45 -6.26 -5.13 5.09
CA LEU A 45 -4.91 -5.03 5.65
C LEU A 45 -4.34 -6.40 6.01
N GLU A 46 -5.16 -7.30 6.57
CA GLU A 46 -4.74 -8.68 6.82
C GLU A 46 -4.41 -9.43 5.53
N PHE A 47 -5.25 -9.29 4.50
CA PHE A 47 -4.95 -9.87 3.19
C PHE A 47 -3.63 -9.35 2.60
N VAL A 48 -3.39 -8.04 2.68
CA VAL A 48 -2.14 -7.42 2.20
C VAL A 48 -0.94 -7.90 3.00
N ALA A 49 -1.05 -8.00 4.32
CA ALA A 49 0.03 -8.48 5.18
C ALA A 49 0.38 -9.94 4.87
N LEU A 50 -0.62 -10.82 4.73
CA LEU A 50 -0.42 -12.22 4.31
C LEU A 50 0.25 -12.32 2.94
N ALA A 51 -0.18 -11.50 1.97
CA ALA A 51 0.42 -11.47 0.65
C ALA A 51 1.87 -10.96 0.70
N ALA A 52 2.15 -9.92 1.49
CA ALA A 52 3.49 -9.38 1.66
C ALA A 52 4.43 -10.40 2.33
N GLU A 53 3.97 -11.10 3.37
CA GLU A 53 4.76 -12.15 4.03
C GLU A 53 5.03 -13.33 3.10
N ALA A 54 4.07 -13.69 2.23
CA ALA A 54 4.22 -14.79 1.28
C ALA A 54 5.11 -14.45 0.07
N THR A 55 5.18 -13.18 -0.32
CA THR A 55 5.86 -12.75 -1.56
C THR A 55 7.13 -11.93 -1.33
N ASP A 56 7.35 -11.45 -0.09
CA ASP A 56 8.45 -10.60 0.34
C ASP A 56 8.82 -9.49 -0.66
N PRO A 57 7.86 -8.59 -1.00
CA PRO A 57 8.10 -7.59 -2.03
C PRO A 57 9.07 -6.53 -1.53
N ASP A 58 9.96 -6.04 -2.41
CA ASP A 58 10.82 -4.90 -2.12
C ASP A 58 10.01 -3.66 -1.67
N TYR A 59 8.86 -3.44 -2.35
CA TYR A 59 7.92 -2.37 -2.04
C TYR A 59 6.51 -2.72 -2.51
N GLY A 60 5.51 -2.34 -1.73
CA GLY A 60 4.09 -2.37 -2.09
C GLY A 60 3.39 -1.08 -1.65
N TYR A 61 2.31 -0.72 -2.32
CA TYR A 61 1.51 0.45 -1.94
C TYR A 61 0.02 0.27 -2.27
N GLY A 62 -0.84 0.95 -1.51
CA GLY A 62 -2.28 1.02 -1.72
C GLY A 62 -2.75 2.46 -1.84
N LYS A 63 -3.63 2.72 -2.82
CA LYS A 63 -4.10 4.07 -3.15
C LYS A 63 -5.53 4.06 -3.67
N VAL A 64 -6.20 5.22 -3.62
CA VAL A 64 -7.56 5.37 -4.14
C VAL A 64 -7.59 5.64 -5.63
N GLY A 65 -8.57 5.06 -6.32
CA GLY A 65 -8.82 5.27 -7.74
C GLY A 65 -7.96 4.39 -8.65
N THR A 66 -8.07 4.60 -9.96
CA THR A 66 -7.55 3.67 -10.98
C THR A 66 -6.16 4.01 -11.52
N GLU A 67 -5.72 5.26 -11.44
CA GLU A 67 -4.46 5.71 -12.06
C GLU A 67 -3.44 6.22 -11.05
N VAL A 68 -2.20 5.70 -11.11
CA VAL A 68 -1.07 6.20 -10.32
C VAL A 68 -0.17 6.96 -11.28
N ASP A 69 0.21 8.19 -10.92
CA ASP A 69 1.31 8.86 -11.59
C ASP A 69 2.58 8.03 -11.42
N PRO A 70 3.16 7.47 -12.51
CA PRO A 70 4.35 6.64 -12.43
C PRO A 70 5.54 7.35 -11.75
N ALA A 71 5.60 8.69 -11.79
CA ALA A 71 6.64 9.46 -11.10
C ALA A 71 6.57 9.36 -9.56
N LYS A 72 5.42 8.97 -9.01
CA LYS A 72 5.22 8.76 -7.57
C LYS A 72 5.60 7.35 -7.11
N VAL A 73 5.85 6.42 -8.03
CA VAL A 73 6.29 5.06 -7.69
C VAL A 73 7.81 5.04 -7.77
N PRO A 74 8.53 4.76 -6.67
CA PRO A 74 9.99 4.78 -6.67
C PRO A 74 10.55 3.65 -7.56
N THR A 75 11.61 3.94 -8.29
CA THR A 75 12.47 2.92 -8.91
C THR A 75 13.20 2.13 -7.83
N LYS A 76 13.77 0.96 -8.17
CA LYS A 76 14.59 0.16 -7.24
C LYS A 76 15.76 0.96 -6.66
N ASP A 77 16.43 1.78 -7.48
CA ASP A 77 17.56 2.60 -7.05
C ASP A 77 17.15 3.77 -6.16
N GLN A 78 15.93 4.30 -6.36
CA GLN A 78 15.34 5.29 -5.46
C GLN A 78 15.00 4.64 -4.12
N LEU A 79 14.28 3.52 -4.16
CA LEU A 79 13.83 2.76 -3.00
C LEU A 79 15.01 2.33 -2.10
N PHE A 80 16.00 1.63 -2.66
CA PHE A 80 17.17 1.18 -1.89
C PHE A 80 18.16 2.31 -1.57
N GLY A 81 18.06 3.43 -2.28
CA GLY A 81 18.77 4.67 -1.95
C GLY A 81 18.18 5.39 -0.74
N GLY A 82 16.95 5.06 -0.33
CA GLY A 82 16.18 5.79 0.69
C GLY A 82 15.49 7.05 0.14
N ARG A 83 15.33 7.16 -1.18
CA ARG A 83 14.75 8.31 -1.90
C ARG A 83 13.32 8.00 -2.33
N ILE A 84 12.42 7.88 -1.36
CA ILE A 84 11.01 7.61 -1.63
C ILE A 84 10.31 8.95 -1.85
N SER A 85 9.72 9.15 -3.03
CA SER A 85 9.12 10.43 -3.44
C SER A 85 7.66 10.61 -3.01
N HIS A 86 7.02 9.57 -2.48
CA HIS A 86 5.63 9.66 -2.11
C HIS A 86 5.25 8.63 -1.05
N VAL A 87 4.44 9.08 -0.08
CA VAL A 87 3.76 8.20 0.88
C VAL A 87 2.33 7.99 0.40
N PHE A 88 1.98 6.76 0.04
CA PHE A 88 0.61 6.39 -0.31
C PHE A 88 -0.23 6.14 0.95
N TRP A 89 -1.54 5.93 0.80
CA TRP A 89 -2.41 5.58 1.92
C TRP A 89 -1.89 4.34 2.66
N LEU A 90 -1.50 3.30 1.91
CA LEU A 90 -0.86 2.11 2.43
C LEU A 90 0.52 1.96 1.80
N ASN A 91 1.52 1.57 2.58
CA ASN A 91 2.88 1.29 2.15
C ASN A 91 3.36 -0.01 2.79
N VAL A 92 4.09 -0.83 2.03
CA VAL A 92 4.80 -2.01 2.53
C VAL A 92 6.24 -1.87 2.12
N TRP A 93 7.14 -1.76 3.09
CA TRP A 93 8.59 -1.66 2.86
C TRP A 93 9.25 -2.96 3.30
N SER A 94 10.09 -3.56 2.45
CA SER A 94 10.87 -4.74 2.83
C SER A 94 11.85 -4.42 3.96
N ALA A 95 12.35 -5.45 4.66
CA ALA A 95 13.33 -5.28 5.73
C ALA A 95 14.52 -4.42 5.30
N ARG A 96 15.03 -4.64 4.08
CA ARG A 96 16.13 -3.86 3.49
C ARG A 96 15.81 -2.37 3.36
N VAL A 97 14.59 -2.04 2.95
CA VAL A 97 14.15 -0.64 2.82
C VAL A 97 13.95 -0.02 4.20
N VAL A 98 13.36 -0.77 5.13
CA VAL A 98 13.18 -0.35 6.53
C VAL A 98 14.51 -0.03 7.20
N ASP A 99 15.52 -0.87 7.01
CA ASP A 99 16.87 -0.63 7.56
C ASP A 99 17.51 0.62 6.95
N ARG A 100 17.25 0.90 5.67
CA ARG A 100 17.73 2.10 4.98
C ARG A 100 17.05 3.38 5.49
N LEU A 101 15.76 3.33 5.77
CA LEU A 101 15.00 4.46 6.34
C LEU A 101 15.24 4.64 7.85
N GLY A 102 15.73 3.58 8.51
CA GLY A 102 15.90 3.49 9.96
C GLY A 102 14.70 2.84 10.61
N ARG A 103 14.86 1.60 11.08
CA ARG A 103 13.78 0.77 11.65
C ARG A 103 12.99 1.49 12.73
N GLU A 104 13.65 2.03 13.76
CA GLU A 104 12.98 2.73 14.85
C GLU A 104 12.15 3.93 14.35
N ARG A 105 12.64 4.64 13.33
CA ARG A 105 11.94 5.77 12.72
C ARG A 105 10.70 5.32 11.97
N VAL A 106 10.79 4.21 11.23
CA VAL A 106 9.64 3.60 10.55
C VAL A 106 8.59 3.12 11.54
N LEU A 107 9.00 2.44 12.61
CA LEU A 107 8.09 1.89 13.63
C LEU A 107 7.40 2.95 14.49
N SER A 108 8.04 4.11 14.63
CA SER A 108 7.49 5.27 15.35
C SER A 108 6.78 6.28 14.46
N ALA A 109 6.58 5.97 13.16
CA ALA A 109 5.96 6.89 12.24
C ALA A 109 4.55 7.29 12.73
N PRO A 110 4.15 8.58 12.61
CA PRO A 110 2.84 9.07 13.00
C PRO A 110 1.77 8.66 11.97
N ALA A 111 1.56 7.34 11.85
CA ALA A 111 0.64 6.72 10.93
C ALA A 111 -0.54 6.12 11.71
N TRP A 112 -1.70 6.00 11.06
CA TRP A 112 -2.86 5.35 11.67
C TRP A 112 -2.55 3.93 12.12
N ARG A 113 -1.78 3.19 11.31
CA ARG A 113 -1.23 1.88 11.69
C ARG A 113 0.19 1.68 11.22
N VAL A 114 0.95 1.03 12.08
CA VAL A 114 2.27 0.49 11.77
C VAL A 114 2.31 -0.95 12.26
N ARG A 115 2.69 -1.88 11.37
CA ARG A 115 2.76 -3.31 11.67
C ARG A 115 4.06 -3.89 11.13
N GLU A 116 4.83 -4.51 12.01
CA GLU A 116 5.94 -5.38 11.61
C GLU A 116 5.42 -6.68 11.00
N LEU A 117 6.05 -7.10 9.91
CA LEU A 117 5.76 -8.35 9.21
C LEU A 117 6.78 -9.41 9.61
N ALA A 118 6.42 -10.70 9.46
CA ALA A 118 7.31 -11.81 9.76
C ALA A 118 8.63 -11.80 8.93
N THR A 119 8.63 -11.15 7.77
CA THR A 119 9.84 -10.99 6.93
C THR A 119 10.78 -9.89 7.41
N GLY A 120 10.42 -9.18 8.49
CA GLY A 120 11.14 -7.99 8.97
C GLY A 120 10.81 -6.70 8.21
N GLY A 121 9.97 -6.78 7.17
CA GLY A 121 9.35 -5.62 6.54
C GLY A 121 8.32 -4.93 7.44
N VAL A 122 7.84 -3.77 7.03
CA VAL A 122 6.83 -3.00 7.76
C VAL A 122 5.71 -2.55 6.83
N LEU A 123 4.47 -2.78 7.27
CA LEU A 123 3.26 -2.23 6.68
C LEU A 123 2.90 -0.93 7.45
N VAL A 124 2.74 0.16 6.70
CA VAL A 124 2.34 1.47 7.23
C VAL A 124 1.07 1.95 6.52
N VAL A 125 0.05 2.27 7.30
CA VAL A 125 -1.20 2.89 6.83
C VAL A 125 -1.25 4.30 7.36
N ALA A 126 -1.10 5.28 6.48
CA ALA A 126 -0.94 6.68 6.85
C ALA A 126 -2.21 7.29 7.44
N GLU A 127 -3.38 6.90 6.91
CA GLU A 127 -4.68 7.50 7.25
C GLU A 127 -5.71 6.42 7.57
N ASP A 128 -6.66 6.71 8.46
CA ASP A 128 -7.68 5.75 8.93
C ASP A 128 -8.73 5.37 7.89
N ASN A 129 -8.84 6.17 6.84
CA ASN A 129 -9.71 5.88 5.72
C ASN A 129 -9.04 6.33 4.41
N PRO A 130 -9.05 5.49 3.36
CA PRO A 130 -8.41 5.80 2.09
C PRO A 130 -9.06 6.96 1.33
N THR A 131 -10.37 7.18 1.48
CA THR A 131 -11.16 8.14 0.70
C THR A 131 -11.64 9.34 1.52
N SER A 132 -11.81 9.19 2.83
CA SER A 132 -12.40 10.19 3.72
C SER A 132 -11.87 10.03 5.14
N PRO A 133 -10.58 10.36 5.37
CA PRO A 133 -9.96 10.24 6.69
C PRO A 133 -10.64 11.15 7.71
N THR A 134 -10.66 10.71 8.98
CA THR A 134 -11.15 11.55 10.07
C THR A 134 -10.22 12.74 10.30
N ASP A 135 -10.72 13.81 10.95
CA ASP A 135 -9.96 15.06 11.17
C ASP A 135 -8.55 14.82 11.74
N MET A 136 -8.42 13.85 12.66
CA MET A 136 -7.13 13.47 13.28
C MET A 136 -6.10 12.92 12.28
N TRP A 137 -6.55 12.33 11.17
CA TRP A 137 -5.71 11.63 10.20
C TRP A 137 -5.69 12.28 8.80
N THR A 138 -6.29 13.47 8.65
CA THR A 138 -6.33 14.19 7.36
C THR A 138 -4.95 14.54 6.80
N THR A 139 -3.93 14.65 7.66
CA THR A 139 -2.54 14.95 7.29
C THR A 139 -1.62 13.73 7.32
N GLY A 140 -2.14 12.53 7.58
CA GLY A 140 -1.33 11.35 7.91
C GLY A 140 -0.24 11.02 6.89
N ARG A 141 -0.51 11.15 5.58
CA ARG A 141 0.53 10.95 4.54
C ARG A 141 1.66 11.96 4.62
N ALA A 142 1.33 13.23 4.88
CA ALA A 142 2.31 14.30 5.01
C ALA A 142 3.13 14.13 6.31
N ASP A 143 2.47 13.76 7.41
CA ASP A 143 3.11 13.56 8.71
C ASP A 143 4.10 12.40 8.68
N VAL A 144 3.71 11.27 8.08
CA VAL A 144 4.61 10.12 7.86
C VAL A 144 5.80 10.53 7.00
N ALA A 145 5.58 11.27 5.92
CA ALA A 145 6.66 11.70 5.03
C ALA A 145 7.65 12.63 5.74
N ALA A 146 7.16 13.61 6.48
CA ALA A 146 7.98 14.54 7.25
C ALA A 146 8.79 13.80 8.33
N HIS A 147 8.17 12.87 9.06
CA HIS A 147 8.83 12.06 10.08
C HIS A 147 9.95 11.19 9.51
N LEU A 148 9.74 10.64 8.31
CA LEU A 148 10.73 9.80 7.63
C LEU A 148 11.80 10.61 6.88
N GLY A 149 11.62 11.93 6.73
CA GLY A 149 12.51 12.79 5.96
C GLY A 149 12.43 12.53 4.46
N LEU A 150 11.23 12.24 3.94
CA LEU A 150 10.98 11.96 2.53
C LEU A 150 10.64 13.24 1.77
N ASP A 151 11.14 13.35 0.54
CA ASP A 151 10.77 14.42 -0.39
C ASP A 151 9.35 14.17 -0.91
N GLN A 152 8.46 15.17 -0.81
CA GLN A 152 7.07 15.13 -1.30
C GLN A 152 6.88 15.98 -2.54
#